data_AF-B8GBJ9-F1
#
_entry.id   AF-B8GBJ9-F1
#
_cell.length_a   1.000
_cell.length_b   1.000
_cell.length_c   1.000
_cell.angle_alpha   90.00
_cell.angle_beta   90.00
_cell.angle_gamma   90.00
#
_symmetry.space_group_name_H-M   'P 1'
#
loop_
_entity.id
_entity.type
_entity.pdbx_description
1 polymer ?
#
loop_
_entity_poly.entity_id
_entity_poly.type
_entity_poly.pdbx_seq_one_letter_code
_entity_poly.pdbx_strand_id
1 'polypeptide(L)'
;MAAIRPTPNDPLAHPRAQLRLFANIPVPLWIATQAANGVALRRVGDRMEVLQINVGRRGNQPCHHCNVADDPNRRAMMTPKMTRASTEMV
;
A
#
# COMPACT_ATOMS: atom_id res chain seq x y z
N MET A 1 -16.16 7.36 13.90
CA MET A 1 -15.01 8.27 13.70
C MET A 1 -15.06 8.78 12.28
N ALA A 2 -15.32 10.07 12.08
CA ALA A 2 -15.35 10.65 10.73
C ALA A 2 -13.91 10.74 10.20
N ALA A 3 -13.68 10.25 8.98
CA ALA A 3 -12.40 10.44 8.30
C ALA A 3 -12.18 11.94 8.07
N ILE A 4 -11.12 12.50 8.67
CA ILE A 4 -10.70 13.88 8.40
C ILE A 4 -10.19 13.90 6.95
N ARG A 5 -11.01 14.41 6.02
CA ARG A 5 -10.53 14.71 4.66
C ARG A 5 -9.71 15.99 4.72
N PRO A 6 -8.42 15.97 4.35
CA PRO A 6 -7.60 17.17 4.27
C PRO A 6 -8.27 18.15 3.29
N THR A 7 -8.45 19.40 3.70
CA THR A 7 -8.86 20.46 2.76
C THR A 7 -7.70 20.78 1.82
N PRO A 8 -7.91 21.42 0.65
CA PRO A 8 -6.83 21.73 -0.28
C PRO A 8 -5.68 22.56 0.31
N ASN A 9 -5.93 23.30 1.41
CA ASN A 9 -4.94 24.09 2.13
C ASN A 9 -4.27 23.33 3.29
N ASP A 10 -4.64 22.08 3.52
CA ASP A 10 -4.03 21.23 4.54
C ASP A 10 -2.58 20.89 4.13
N PRO A 11 -1.58 21.01 5.02
CA PRO A 11 -0.21 20.57 4.75
C PRO A 11 -0.12 19.11 4.27
N LEU A 12 -1.07 18.26 4.65
CA LEU A 12 -1.20 16.87 4.20
C LEU A 12 -1.99 16.71 2.89
N ALA A 13 -2.44 17.77 2.24
CA ALA A 13 -3.02 17.71 0.89
C ALA A 13 -1.94 17.71 -0.23
N HIS A 14 -0.68 18.02 0.09
CA HIS A 14 0.42 18.09 -0.87
C HIS A 14 1.47 16.99 -0.64
N PRO A 15 1.75 16.11 -1.63
CA PRO A 15 2.70 14.99 -1.46
C PRO A 15 4.10 15.41 -0.99
N ARG A 16 4.63 16.53 -1.49
CA ARG A 16 5.95 17.04 -1.06
C ARG A 16 5.94 17.54 0.39
N ALA A 17 4.83 18.11 0.85
CA ALA A 17 4.69 18.56 2.22
C ALA A 17 4.51 17.37 3.19
N GLN A 18 3.72 16.36 2.79
CA GLN A 18 3.63 15.08 3.52
C GLN A 18 5.00 14.43 3.71
N LEU A 19 5.80 14.29 2.63
CA LEU A 19 7.13 13.68 2.72
C LEU A 19 8.07 14.45 3.65
N ARG A 20 8.04 15.79 3.61
CA ARG A 20 8.83 16.63 4.54
C ARG A 20 8.39 16.44 5.99
N LEU A 21 7.09 16.35 6.24
CA LEU A 21 6.57 16.08 7.58
C LEU A 21 6.98 14.69 8.06
N PHE A 22 6.78 13.65 7.24
CA PHE A 22 7.12 12.27 7.58
C PHE A 22 8.61 12.04 7.76
N ALA A 23 9.48 12.76 7.05
CA ALA A 23 10.93 12.68 7.24
C ALA A 23 11.38 13.10 8.65
N ASN A 24 10.57 13.88 9.37
CA ASN A 24 10.87 14.35 10.73
C ASN A 24 10.18 13.53 11.81
N ILE A 25 9.34 12.55 11.46
CA ILE A 25 8.71 11.67 12.45
C ILE A 25 9.67 10.51 12.72
N PRO A 26 10.12 10.30 13.96
CA PRO A 26 10.93 9.14 14.32
C PRO A 26 10.04 7.90 14.33
N VAL A 27 9.74 7.37 13.14
CA VAL A 27 9.05 6.09 12.98
C VAL A 27 10.11 4.99 13.05
N PRO A 28 10.10 4.12 14.08
CA PRO A 28 11.02 3.00 14.13
C PRO A 28 10.83 2.11 12.91
N LEU A 29 11.94 1.60 12.36
CA LEU A 29 11.87 0.61 11.29
C LEU A 29 11.00 -0.56 11.76
N TRP A 30 10.13 -1.04 10.88
CA TRP A 30 9.23 -2.15 11.20
C TRP A 30 9.96 -3.38 11.76
N ILE A 31 11.19 -3.63 11.30
CA ILE A 31 12.07 -4.70 11.81
C ILE A 31 12.51 -4.45 13.25
N ALA A 32 12.83 -3.20 13.62
CA ALA A 32 13.20 -2.85 14.99
C ALA A 32 11.98 -2.97 15.93
N THR A 33 10.80 -2.54 15.50
CA THR A 33 9.55 -2.69 16.25
C THR A 33 9.21 -4.16 16.50
N GLN A 34 9.35 -5.01 15.47
CA GLN A 34 9.18 -6.46 15.59
C GLN A 34 10.10 -7.07 16.65
N ALA A 35 11.41 -6.79 16.57
CA ALA A 35 12.39 -7.28 17.52
C ALA A 35 12.09 -6.85 18.96
N ALA A 36 11.73 -5.58 19.16
CA ALA A 36 11.40 -5.04 20.48
C ALA A 36 10.15 -5.69 21.11
N ASN A 37 9.25 -6.24 20.28
CA ASN A 37 8.02 -6.89 20.75
C ASN A 37 8.11 -8.42 20.72
N GLY A 38 9.29 -9.00 20.44
CA GLY A 38 9.45 -10.45 20.32
C GLY A 38 8.65 -11.06 19.18
N VAL A 39 8.24 -10.27 18.19
CA VAL A 39 7.50 -10.71 17.02
C VAL A 39 8.47 -10.85 15.86
N ALA A 40 8.50 -12.02 15.22
CA ALA A 40 9.17 -12.20 13.95
C ALA A 40 8.12 -12.59 12.91
N LEU A 41 8.01 -11.82 11.82
CA LEU A 41 7.32 -12.29 10.63
C LEU A 41 8.11 -13.46 10.05
N ARG A 42 7.70 -14.68 10.42
CA ARG A 42 8.20 -15.89 9.78
C ARG A 42 7.51 -16.00 8.43
N ARG A 43 8.28 -16.22 7.36
CA ARG A 43 7.70 -16.77 6.14
C ARG A 43 7.05 -18.10 6.54
N VAL A 44 5.74 -18.18 6.42
CA VAL A 44 5.01 -19.43 6.67
C VAL A 44 5.26 -20.30 5.44
N GLY A 45 6.21 -21.24 5.57
CA GLY A 45 6.59 -22.19 4.52
C GLY A 45 7.69 -21.71 3.56
N ASP A 46 8.36 -22.68 2.95
CA ASP A 46 9.38 -22.45 1.89
C ASP A 46 8.75 -22.17 0.53
N ARG A 47 7.44 -22.43 0.39
CA ARG A 47 6.69 -22.31 -0.85
C ARG A 47 5.42 -21.51 -0.63
N MET A 48 5.18 -20.57 -1.53
CA MET A 48 3.92 -19.84 -1.58
C MET A 48 2.92 -20.70 -2.36
N GLU A 49 1.84 -21.13 -1.70
CA GLU A 49 0.84 -21.99 -2.33
C GLU A 49 -0.07 -21.22 -3.29
N VAL A 50 -0.33 -19.95 -2.98
CA VAL A 50 -1.22 -19.08 -3.76
C VAL A 50 -0.60 -17.71 -3.94
N LEU A 51 -0.46 -17.28 -5.19
CA LEU A 51 -0.14 -15.91 -5.57
C LEU A 51 -1.36 -15.21 -6.17
N GLN A 52 -1.90 -14.22 -5.48
CA GLN A 52 -2.89 -13.31 -6.04
C GLN A 52 -2.22 -12.01 -6.46
N ILE A 53 -2.27 -11.69 -7.75
CA ILE A 53 -1.75 -10.43 -8.30
C ILE A 53 -2.92 -9.59 -8.80
N ASN A 54 -3.00 -8.35 -8.32
CA ASN A 54 -3.86 -7.35 -8.94
C ASN A 54 -3.21 -6.84 -10.23
N VAL A 55 -3.78 -7.15 -11.38
CA VAL A 55 -3.35 -6.63 -12.70
C VAL A 55 -3.65 -5.14 -12.88
N GLY A 56 -4.40 -4.55 -11.97
CA GLY A 56 -4.74 -3.14 -11.96
C GLY A 56 -5.72 -2.84 -10.84
N ARG A 57 -6.12 -1.57 -10.76
CA ARG A 57 -7.13 -1.07 -9.81
C ARG A 57 -8.43 -0.68 -10.51
N ARG A 58 -8.56 -1.01 -11.80
CA ARG A 58 -9.71 -0.63 -12.62
C ARG A 58 -10.84 -1.65 -12.53
N GLY A 59 -11.89 -1.30 -11.80
CA GLY A 59 -13.19 -1.97 -11.82
C GLY A 59 -14.22 -1.23 -12.68
N ASN A 60 -15.17 -1.97 -13.27
CA ASN A 60 -16.32 -1.41 -14.01
C ASN A 60 -17.54 -1.13 -13.10
N GLN A 61 -17.50 -1.55 -11.84
CA GLN A 61 -18.56 -1.35 -10.86
C GLN A 61 -18.05 -0.54 -9.64
N PRO A 62 -18.80 0.47 -9.19
CA PRO A 62 -18.52 1.16 -7.94
C PRO A 62 -19.22 0.43 -6.79
N CYS A 63 -18.55 -0.57 -6.20
CA CYS A 63 -19.13 -1.32 -5.07
C CYS A 63 -18.90 -0.56 -3.76
N HIS A 64 -19.94 -0.41 -2.93
CA HIS A 64 -19.87 0.31 -1.64
C HIS A 64 -18.88 -0.28 -0.62
N HIS A 65 -18.50 -1.55 -0.79
CA HIS A 65 -17.57 -2.26 0.09
C HIS A 65 -16.17 -2.41 -0.51
N CYS A 66 -15.93 -1.84 -1.70
CA CYS A 66 -14.65 -1.97 -2.39
C CYS A 66 -13.74 -0.79 -2.05
N ASN A 67 -12.67 -1.04 -1.31
CA ASN A 67 -11.66 -0.02 -1.00
C ASN A 67 -10.99 0.56 -2.26
N VAL A 68 -10.99 -0.18 -3.38
CA VAL A 68 -10.46 0.28 -4.67
C VAL A 68 -11.34 1.37 -5.29
N ALA A 69 -12.64 1.40 -4.97
CA ALA A 69 -13.55 2.43 -5.48
C ALA A 69 -13.17 3.83 -4.98
N ASP A 70 -12.65 3.93 -3.76
CA ASP A 70 -12.20 5.17 -3.12
C ASP A 70 -10.74 5.54 -3.42
N ASP A 71 -10.03 4.72 -4.20
CA ASP A 71 -8.61 4.94 -4.51
C ASP A 71 -8.45 6.11 -5.52
N PRO A 72 -7.66 7.15 -5.20
CA PRO A 72 -7.40 8.25 -6.14
C PRO A 72 -6.73 7.79 -7.45
N ASN A 73 -6.10 6.62 -7.44
CA ASN A 73 -5.45 5.96 -8.57
C ASN A 73 -6.22 4.73 -9.07
N ARG A 74 -7.55 4.67 -8.91
CA ARG A 74 -8.41 3.55 -9.37
C ARG A 74 -8.37 3.20 -10.86
N ARG A 75 -7.56 3.88 -11.68
CA ARG A 75 -7.35 3.57 -13.10
C ARG A 75 -5.97 2.97 -13.39
N ALA A 76 -5.11 2.82 -12.38
CA ALA A 76 -3.78 2.27 -12.55
C ALA A 76 -3.84 0.82 -13.05
N MET A 77 -2.98 0.50 -14.00
CA MET A 77 -2.83 -0.83 -14.60
C MET A 77 -1.38 -1.29 -14.49
N MET A 78 -1.20 -2.60 -14.36
CA MET A 78 0.11 -3.23 -14.38
C MET A 78 0.75 -3.08 -15.76
N THR A 79 2.05 -2.78 -15.79
CA THR A 79 2.82 -2.76 -17.05
C THR A 79 3.32 -4.16 -17.38
N PRO A 80 3.62 -4.48 -18.65
CA PRO A 80 4.21 -5.76 -19.02
C PRO A 80 5.51 -6.07 -18.26
N LYS A 81 6.33 -5.04 -17.98
CA LYS A 81 7.54 -5.16 -17.17
C LYS A 81 7.24 -5.61 -15.74
N MET A 82 6.20 -5.05 -15.12
CA MET A 82 5.76 -5.46 -13.78
C MET A 82 5.20 -6.88 -13.81
N THR A 83 4.40 -7.25 -14.81
CA THR A 83 3.87 -8.61 -14.97
C THR A 83 4.99 -9.64 -15.01
N ARG A 84 6.03 -9.41 -15.83
CA ARG A 84 7.20 -10.28 -15.90
C ARG A 84 7.92 -10.42 -14.56
N ALA A 85 8.14 -9.30 -13.87
CA ALA A 85 8.79 -9.33 -12.55
C ALA A 85 7.97 -10.14 -11.52
N SER A 86 6.64 -10.06 -11.58
CA SER A 86 5.78 -10.81 -10.65
C SER A 86 5.75 -12.31 -10.92
N THR A 87 5.91 -12.75 -12.17
CA THR A 87 6.01 -14.19 -12.50
C THR A 87 7.35 -14.80 -12.12
N GLU A 88 8.40 -13.99 -11.99
CA GLU A 88 9.73 -14.44 -11.56
C GLU A 88 9.83 -14.62 -10.02
N MET A 89 8.78 -14.26 -9.26
CA MET A 89 8.74 -14.38 -7.79
C MET A 89 8.19 -15.74 -7.29
N VAL A 90 7.75 -16.60 -8.20
CA VAL A 90 7.17 -17.94 -7.93
C VAL A 90 8.13 -19.01 -8.45
#